data_AF-A0A5C7PK78-F1
#
_entry.id   AF-A0A5C7PK78-F1
#
_cell.length_a   1.000
_cell.length_b   1.000
_cell.length_c   1.000
_cell.angle_alpha   90.00
_cell.angle_beta   90.00
_cell.angle_gamma   90.00
#
_symmetry.space_group_name_H-M   'P 1'
#
loop_
_entity.id
_entity.type
_entity.pdbx_description
1 polymer ?
#
loop_
_entity_poly.entity_id
_entity_poly.type
_entity_poly.pdbx_seq_one_letter_code
_entity_poly.pdbx_strand_id
1 'polypeptide(L)'
;VTSMSGEMIKTILEDVADNLFNPDPYYQQGGDMVRVGGLTYAIEPGAKMGSRNSDMRLAGTAIDPAKTYKVAGWAPVAEEAKTAGNKPVWDVVEQWLKAKGRVAPRRINTPRLIGVQGNPGLA
;
A
#
# COMPACT_ATOMS: atom_id res chain seq x y z
N VAL A 1 3.00 15.14 3.83
CA VAL A 1 3.61 13.78 3.88
C VAL A 1 3.85 13.42 5.34
N THR A 2 3.76 12.15 5.67
CA THR A 2 3.90 11.64 7.05
C THR A 2 5.21 10.87 7.19
N SER A 3 5.86 10.97 8.35
CA SER A 3 7.06 10.19 8.66
C SER A 3 6.67 8.86 9.29
N MET A 4 7.17 7.75 8.75
CA MET A 4 6.89 6.39 9.27
C MET A 4 8.18 5.57 9.31
N SER A 5 8.37 4.77 10.36
CA SER A 5 9.44 3.77 10.36
C SER A 5 9.18 2.67 9.32
N GLY A 6 10.22 1.97 8.88
CA GLY A 6 10.06 0.80 8.01
C GLY A 6 9.19 -0.27 8.64
N GLU A 7 9.31 -0.45 9.95
CA GLU A 7 8.44 -1.33 10.74
C GLU A 7 6.98 -0.88 10.68
N MET A 8 6.68 0.40 10.92
CA MET A 8 5.31 0.90 10.86
C MET A 8 4.68 0.73 9.48
N ILE A 9 5.46 0.89 8.41
CA ILE A 9 4.98 0.62 7.05
C ILE A 9 4.58 -0.85 6.91
N LYS A 10 5.39 -1.79 7.44
CA LYS A 10 5.04 -3.21 7.43
C LYS A 10 3.77 -3.46 8.24
N THR A 11 3.67 -2.91 9.45
CA THR A 11 2.49 -3.06 10.30
C THR A 11 1.22 -2.62 9.57
N ILE A 12 1.22 -1.45 8.92
CA ILE A 12 0.05 -0.98 8.17
C ILE A 12 -0.31 -1.93 7.02
N LEU A 13 0.67 -2.43 6.26
CA LEU A 13 0.43 -3.37 5.17
C LEU A 13 -0.11 -4.72 5.67
N GLU A 14 0.40 -5.19 6.81
CA GLU A 14 -0.10 -6.39 7.47
C GLU A 14 -1.51 -6.18 7.99
N ASP A 15 -1.82 -5.06 8.64
CA ASP A 15 -3.17 -4.79 9.17
C ASP A 15 -4.23 -4.79 8.06
N VAL A 16 -3.92 -4.21 6.90
CA VAL A 16 -4.82 -4.25 5.73
C VAL A 16 -4.97 -5.69 5.20
N ALA A 17 -3.87 -6.43 5.08
CA ALA A 17 -3.91 -7.82 4.64
C ALA A 17 -4.64 -8.73 5.63
N ASP A 18 -4.49 -8.47 6.92
CA ASP A 18 -5.11 -9.21 8.01
C ASP A 18 -6.60 -8.96 8.10
N ASN A 19 -7.06 -7.77 7.73
CA ASN A 19 -8.47 -7.50 7.52
C ASN A 19 -9.02 -8.28 6.31
N LEU A 20 -8.37 -8.14 5.15
CA LEU A 20 -8.90 -8.66 3.88
C LEU A 20 -8.89 -10.18 3.79
N PHE A 21 -7.81 -10.80 4.26
CA PHE A 21 -7.59 -12.24 4.16
C PHE A 21 -7.87 -12.96 5.47
N ASN A 22 -8.64 -12.33 6.36
CA ASN A 22 -9.08 -12.98 7.58
C ASN A 22 -9.86 -14.26 7.23
N PRO A 23 -9.52 -15.42 7.82
CA PRO A 23 -10.26 -16.65 7.56
C PRO A 23 -11.71 -16.58 8.04
N ASP A 24 -12.01 -15.74 9.03
CA ASP A 24 -13.38 -15.48 9.48
C ASP A 24 -13.97 -14.28 8.71
N PRO A 25 -15.02 -14.51 7.89
CA PRO A 25 -15.63 -13.46 7.07
C PRO A 25 -16.27 -12.34 7.90
N TYR A 26 -16.62 -12.56 9.17
CA TYR A 26 -17.17 -11.50 10.03
C TYR A 26 -16.15 -10.39 10.34
N TYR A 27 -14.85 -10.67 10.21
CA TYR A 27 -13.79 -9.69 10.39
C TYR A 27 -13.36 -9.00 9.10
N GLN A 28 -13.83 -9.46 7.93
CA GLN A 28 -13.54 -8.82 6.66
C GLN A 28 -14.42 -7.57 6.52
N GLN A 29 -13.79 -6.39 6.46
CA GLN A 29 -14.51 -5.12 6.34
C GLN A 29 -14.79 -4.75 4.88
N GLY A 30 -14.36 -5.61 3.94
CA GLY A 30 -14.40 -5.37 2.50
C GLY A 30 -13.27 -4.48 1.99
N GLY A 31 -13.32 -4.14 0.70
CA GLY A 31 -12.30 -3.31 0.05
C GLY A 31 -11.17 -4.11 -0.60
N ASP A 32 -10.07 -3.42 -0.90
CA ASP A 32 -8.89 -3.93 -1.59
C ASP A 32 -7.62 -3.65 -0.78
N MET A 33 -6.55 -4.40 -1.07
CA MET A 33 -5.20 -4.03 -0.62
C MET A 33 -4.84 -2.61 -1.08
N VAL A 34 -4.13 -1.87 -0.22
CA VAL A 34 -3.63 -0.54 -0.56
C VAL A 34 -2.63 -0.60 -1.72
N ARG A 35 -2.81 0.29 -2.70
CA ARG A 35 -1.91 0.44 -3.84
C ARG A 35 -0.77 1.35 -3.45
N VAL A 36 0.46 0.82 -3.41
CA VAL A 36 1.66 1.57 -3.02
C VAL A 36 2.51 1.90 -4.24
N GLY A 37 2.99 3.14 -4.34
CA GLY A 37 3.96 3.55 -5.35
C GLY A 37 5.40 3.45 -4.84
N GLY A 38 6.33 2.99 -5.69
CA GLY A 38 7.77 2.98 -5.39
C GLY A 38 8.25 1.84 -4.48
N LEU A 39 7.38 1.30 -3.63
CA LEU A 39 7.63 0.13 -2.80
C LEU A 39 7.20 -1.15 -3.51
N THR A 40 8.11 -2.10 -3.72
CA THR A 40 7.76 -3.48 -4.11
C THR A 40 7.71 -4.36 -2.87
N TYR A 41 6.85 -5.36 -2.87
CA TYR A 41 6.76 -6.35 -1.79
C TYR A 41 6.19 -7.67 -2.34
N ALA A 42 6.32 -8.73 -1.56
CA ALA A 42 5.65 -9.99 -1.79
C ALA A 42 4.51 -10.18 -0.78
N ILE A 43 3.42 -10.80 -1.22
CA ILE A 43 2.26 -11.10 -0.38
C ILE A 43 1.85 -12.56 -0.52
N GLU A 44 1.62 -13.22 0.62
CA GLU A 44 1.08 -14.57 0.76
C GLU A 44 -0.24 -14.50 1.54
N PRO A 45 -1.39 -14.37 0.86
CA PRO A 45 -2.69 -14.19 1.53
C PRO A 45 -3.05 -15.28 2.54
N GLY A 46 -2.64 -16.52 2.25
CA GLY A 46 -2.88 -17.70 3.09
C GLY A 46 -1.94 -17.84 4.30
N ALA A 47 -0.93 -16.97 4.44
CA ALA A 47 -0.05 -16.99 5.60
C ALA A 47 -0.79 -16.51 6.86
N LYS A 48 -0.22 -16.83 8.03
CA LYS A 48 -0.75 -16.38 9.32
C LYS A 48 -0.73 -14.84 9.42
N MET A 49 -1.63 -14.31 10.25
CA MET A 49 -1.69 -12.89 10.59
C MET A 49 -0.32 -12.33 11.00
N GLY A 50 -0.02 -11.11 10.55
CA GLY A 50 1.26 -10.43 10.74
C GLY A 50 2.45 -10.99 9.95
N SER A 51 2.23 -12.00 9.10
CA SER A 51 3.28 -12.64 8.28
C SER A 51 2.90 -12.77 6.81
N ARG A 52 1.93 -12.00 6.32
CA ARG A 52 1.48 -12.07 4.93
C ARG A 52 2.38 -11.27 4.00
N ASN A 53 3.00 -10.19 4.48
CA ASN A 53 3.83 -9.30 3.67
C ASN A 53 5.33 -9.51 3.93
N SER A 54 6.11 -9.64 2.86
CA SER A 54 7.56 -9.85 2.92
C SER A 54 8.31 -9.15 1.78
N ASP A 55 9.66 -9.18 1.81
CA ASP A 55 10.52 -8.67 0.73
C ASP A 55 10.22 -7.21 0.32
N MET A 56 9.91 -6.37 1.32
CA MET A 56 9.62 -4.96 1.12
C MET A 56 10.88 -4.21 0.67
N ARG A 57 10.82 -3.59 -0.51
CA ARG A 57 11.95 -2.86 -1.11
C ARG A 57 11.51 -1.53 -1.68
N LEU A 58 12.27 -0.48 -1.38
CA LEU A 58 12.12 0.84 -1.98
C LEU A 58 13.24 1.03 -3.00
N ALA A 59 12.88 1.20 -4.27
CA ALA A 59 13.85 1.32 -5.37
C ALA A 59 14.90 0.19 -5.38
N GLY A 60 14.47 -1.05 -5.13
CA GLY A 60 15.33 -2.25 -5.09
C GLY A 60 16.07 -2.49 -3.77
N THR A 61 16.13 -1.49 -2.89
CA THR A 61 16.80 -1.59 -1.59
C THR A 61 15.81 -2.08 -0.53
N ALA A 62 16.20 -3.09 0.25
CA ALA A 62 15.36 -3.59 1.35
C ALA A 62 15.02 -2.48 2.34
N ILE A 63 13.76 -2.45 2.79
CA ILE A 63 13.34 -1.54 3.85
C ILE A 63 14.06 -1.93 5.15
N ASP A 64 14.82 -0.99 5.69
CA ASP A 64 15.30 -1.05 7.07
C ASP A 64 14.14 -0.73 8.03
N PRO A 65 13.79 -1.66 8.96
CA PRO A 65 12.71 -1.46 9.93
C PRO A 65 12.88 -0.22 10.82
N ALA A 66 14.12 0.12 11.20
CA ALA A 66 14.43 1.21 12.11
C ALA A 66 14.53 2.57 11.41
N LYS A 67 14.66 2.59 10.08
CA LYS A 67 14.78 3.82 9.30
C LYS A 67 13.42 4.50 9.12
N THR A 68 13.43 5.82 9.18
CA THR A 68 12.25 6.66 8.87
C THR A 68 12.17 6.98 7.39
N TYR A 69 10.98 6.81 6.82
CA TYR A 69 10.64 7.11 5.43
C TYR A 69 9.55 8.18 5.37
N LYS A 70 9.58 8.99 4.31
CA LYS A 70 8.50 9.93 4.00
C LYS A 70 7.44 9.21 3.18
N VAL A 71 6.25 9.11 3.73
CA VAL A 71 5.09 8.45 3.11
C VAL A 71 4.07 9.52 2.71
N ALA A 72 3.66 9.49 1.45
CA ALA A 72 2.56 10.29 0.94
C ALA A 72 1.36 9.38 0.75
N GLY A 73 0.23 9.72 1.39
CA GLY A 73 -1.05 9.05 1.23
C GLY A 73 -2.15 10.09 1.09
N TRP A 74 -3.30 9.66 0.56
CA TRP A 74 -4.51 10.46 0.46
C TRP A 74 -5.70 9.65 0.99
N ALA A 75 -6.74 10.34 1.43
CA ALA A 75 -7.90 9.75 2.12
C ALA A 75 -7.52 8.80 3.28
N PRO A 76 -6.70 9.24 4.28
CA PRO A 76 -6.46 8.39 5.44
C PRO A 76 -7.76 8.21 6.22
N VAL A 77 -7.95 7.00 6.77
CA VAL A 77 -9.08 6.71 7.67
C VAL A 77 -8.89 7.34 9.06
N ALA A 78 -7.65 7.74 9.40
CA ALA A 78 -7.33 8.37 10.66
C ALA A 78 -8.05 9.72 10.84
N GLU A 79 -8.66 9.95 12.01
CA GLU A 79 -9.44 11.15 12.31
C GLU A 79 -8.59 12.43 12.25
N GLU A 80 -7.32 12.36 12.63
CA GLU A 80 -6.37 13.47 12.60
C GLU A 80 -6.10 13.95 11.16
N ALA A 81 -6.42 13.13 10.14
CA ALA A 81 -6.28 13.54 8.75
C ALA A 81 -7.22 14.69 8.37
N LYS A 82 -8.36 14.84 9.06
CA LYS A 82 -9.34 15.92 8.81
C LYS A 82 -8.74 17.30 9.08
N THR A 83 -7.79 17.40 10.02
CA THR A 83 -7.18 18.67 10.44
C THR A 83 -5.76 18.85 9.91
N ALA A 84 -5.24 17.89 9.12
CA ALA A 84 -3.87 17.90 8.63
C ALA A 84 -3.54 19.01 7.61
N GLY A 85 -4.55 19.77 7.15
CA GLY A 85 -4.36 20.92 6.26
C GLY A 85 -3.73 20.58 4.90
N ASN A 86 -3.75 19.31 4.49
CA ASN A 86 -3.21 18.88 3.21
C ASN A 86 -4.10 19.40 2.07
N LYS A 87 -3.48 19.79 0.96
CA LYS A 87 -4.24 20.08 -0.26
C LYS A 87 -5.04 18.84 -0.68
N PRO A 88 -6.27 19.01 -1.17
CA PRO A 88 -7.00 17.93 -1.79
C PRO A 88 -6.21 17.26 -2.90
N VAL A 89 -6.35 15.94 -3.04
CA VAL A 89 -5.57 15.18 -4.02
C VAL A 89 -5.84 15.62 -5.46
N TRP A 90 -7.07 16.03 -5.76
CA TRP A 90 -7.45 16.49 -7.10
C TRP A 90 -6.70 17.77 -7.49
N ASP A 91 -6.48 18.72 -6.56
CA ASP A 91 -5.70 19.93 -6.84
C ASP A 91 -4.24 19.58 -7.20
N VAL A 92 -3.66 18.59 -6.50
CA VAL A 92 -2.30 18.11 -6.77
C VAL A 92 -2.22 17.42 -8.13
N VAL A 93 -3.18 16.55 -8.43
CA VAL A 93 -3.21 15.79 -9.69
C VAL A 93 -3.49 16.71 -10.87
N GLU A 94 -4.42 17.66 -10.75
CA GLU A 94 -4.75 18.63 -11.80
C GLU A 94 -3.55 19.50 -12.16
N GLN A 95 -2.85 20.05 -11.15
CA GLN A 95 -1.63 20.83 -11.37
C GLN A 95 -0.56 20.00 -12.09
N TRP A 96 -0.37 18.74 -11.69
CA TRP A 96 0.58 17.85 -12.33
C TRP A 96 0.18 17.50 -13.78
N LEU A 97 -1.09 17.24 -14.05
CA LEU A 97 -1.60 16.94 -15.39
C LEU A 97 -1.43 18.13 -16.33
N LYS A 98 -1.78 19.34 -15.89
CA LYS A 98 -1.58 20.59 -16.65
C LYS A 98 -0.11 20.79 -17.03
N ALA A 99 0.81 20.56 -16.11
CA ALA A 99 2.24 20.67 -16.36
C ALA A 99 2.77 19.54 -17.28
N LYS A 100 2.18 18.35 -17.23
CA LYS A 100 2.66 17.17 -17.98
C LYS A 100 2.13 17.11 -19.42
N GLY A 101 0.91 17.60 -19.66
CA GLY A 101 0.23 17.51 -20.96
C GLY A 101 -0.24 16.09 -21.29
N ARG A 102 0.67 15.22 -21.74
CA ARG A 102 0.38 13.83 -22.09
C ARG A 102 1.01 12.84 -21.11
N VAL A 103 0.19 11.93 -20.60
CA VAL A 103 0.63 10.85 -19.70
C VAL A 103 0.98 9.62 -20.54
N ALA A 104 2.23 9.16 -20.45
CA ALA A 104 2.67 7.92 -21.06
C ALA A 104 2.14 6.70 -20.27
N PRO A 105 1.98 5.51 -20.90
CA PRO A 105 1.63 4.29 -20.20
C PRO A 105 2.53 4.05 -18.99
N ARG A 106 1.93 3.61 -17.88
CA ARG A 106 2.63 3.38 -16.61
C ARG A 106 2.71 1.89 -16.34
N ARG A 107 3.83 1.45 -15.79
CA ARG A 107 3.96 0.09 -15.25
C ARG A 107 3.21 0.01 -13.94
N ILE A 108 2.29 -0.94 -13.83
CA ILE A 108 1.58 -1.22 -12.58
C ILE A 108 2.58 -1.82 -11.58
N ASN A 109 2.54 -1.31 -10.35
CA ASN A 109 3.34 -1.84 -9.26
C ASN A 109 2.59 -2.98 -8.56
N THR A 110 2.57 -4.15 -9.20
CA THR A 110 1.91 -5.35 -8.67
C THR A 110 2.84 -6.05 -7.68
N PRO A 111 2.37 -6.39 -6.46
CA PRO A 111 3.17 -7.19 -5.54
C PRO A 111 3.42 -8.59 -6.10
N ARG A 112 4.51 -9.21 -5.66
CA ARG A 112 4.77 -10.62 -5.99
C ARG A 112 3.81 -11.49 -5.19
N LEU A 113 2.91 -12.19 -5.89
CA LEU A 113 1.93 -13.06 -5.24
C LEU A 113 2.52 -14.45 -4.96
N ILE A 114 2.31 -14.96 -3.75
CA ILE A 114 2.78 -16.27 -3.29
C ILE A 114 1.56 -17.12 -2.91
N GLY A 115 1.57 -18.40 -3.30
CA GLY A 115 0.57 -19.39 -2.86
C GLY A 115 -0.83 -19.21 -3.46
N VAL A 116 -0.97 -18.42 -4.53
CA VAL A 116 -2.25 -18.14 -5.19
C VAL A 116 -2.36 -18.74 -6.60
N GLN A 117 -1.42 -19.60 -6.98
CA GLN A 117 -1.41 -20.23 -8.29
C GLN A 117 -2.71 -21.02 -8.50
N GLY A 118 -3.32 -20.86 -9.69
CA GLY A 118 -4.58 -21.53 -10.04
C GLY A 118 -5.84 -20.87 -9.45
N ASN A 119 -5.73 -19.72 -8.79
CA ASN A 119 -6.91 -18.95 -8.40
C ASN A 119 -7.62 -18.40 -9.66
N PRO A 120 -8.88 -18.78 -9.93
CA PRO A 120 -9.60 -18.37 -11.14
C PRO A 120 -9.90 -16.85 -11.19
N GLY A 121 -9.76 -16.15 -10.07
CA GLY A 121 -9.86 -14.69 -9.99
C GLY A 121 -8.58 -13.95 -10.36
N LEU A 122 -7.46 -14.65 -10.59
CA LEU A 122 -6.22 -14.08 -11.11
C LEU A 122 -6.20 -14.28 -12.63
N ALA A 123 -6.46 -13.20 -13.37
CA ALA A 123 -6.37 -13.15 -14.83
C ALA A 123 -4.93 -13.02 -15.33
#